data_AF-X1GDW8-F1
#
_entry.id   AF-X1GDW8-F1
#
_cell.length_a   1.000
_cell.length_b   1.000
_cell.length_c   1.000
_cell.angle_alpha   90.00
_cell.angle_beta   90.00
_cell.angle_gamma   90.00
#
_symmetry.space_group_name_H-M   'P 1'
#
loop_
_entity.id
_entity.type
_entity.pdbx_description
1 polymer ?
#
loop_
_entity_poly.entity_id
_entity_poly.type
_entity_poly.pdbx_seq_one_letter_code
_entity_poly.pdbx_strand_id
1 'polypeptide(L)'
;MITSFLAVIIICGVVATLVGMQLIGTGIIGQAQDKVKNDLNSAREIYREETDNIKDIVRFTALRFFIKDAILDNDTERLQKELDEIRKAESLDVLTLADKIGQVIVRSRNPSVSGDNQAHDEMV
;
A
#
# COMPACT_ATOMS: atom_id res chain seq x y z
N MET A 1 -36.59 -25.75 52.66
CA MET A 1 -35.22 -26.17 52.23
C MET A 1 -35.05 -26.11 50.72
N ILE A 2 -35.92 -26.73 49.92
CA ILE A 2 -35.83 -26.74 48.45
C ILE A 2 -35.90 -25.32 47.85
N THR A 3 -36.79 -24.46 48.38
CA THR A 3 -36.97 -23.08 47.91
C THR A 3 -35.73 -22.21 48.11
N SER A 4 -35.06 -22.33 49.25
CA SER A 4 -33.81 -21.62 49.53
C SER A 4 -32.68 -22.06 48.60
N PHE A 5 -32.58 -23.36 48.32
CA PHE A 5 -31.59 -23.90 47.38
C PHE A 5 -31.83 -23.42 45.95
N LEU A 6 -33.10 -23.40 45.52
CA LEU A 6 -33.50 -22.90 44.22
C LEU A 6 -33.17 -21.41 44.05
N ALA A 7 -33.40 -20.60 45.08
CA ALA A 7 -33.07 -19.18 45.08
C ALA A 7 -31.57 -18.93 44.86
N VAL A 8 -30.70 -19.69 45.54
CA VAL A 8 -29.24 -19.58 45.37
C VAL A 8 -28.82 -19.92 43.95
N ILE A 9 -29.35 -20.99 43.36
CA ILE A 9 -29.04 -21.37 41.97
C ILE A 9 -29.43 -20.26 41.00
N ILE A 10 -30.63 -19.69 41.15
CA ILE A 10 -31.12 -18.62 40.28
C ILE A 10 -30.22 -17.39 40.39
N ILE A 11 -29.84 -16.98 41.61
CA ILE A 11 -28.97 -15.82 41.82
C ILE A 11 -27.60 -16.05 41.18
N CYS A 12 -26.99 -17.22 41.41
CA CYS A 12 -25.70 -17.56 40.80
C CYS A 12 -25.77 -17.57 39.27
N GLY A 13 -26.84 -18.13 38.71
CA GLY A 13 -27.08 -18.15 37.27
C GLY A 13 -27.19 -16.74 36.69
N VAL A 14 -28.02 -15.89 37.30
CA VAL A 14 -28.20 -14.49 36.87
C VAL A 14 -26.89 -13.71 36.93
N VAL A 15 -26.13 -13.82 38.02
CA VAL A 15 -24.83 -13.15 38.16
C VAL A 15 -23.85 -13.65 37.10
N ALA A 16 -23.75 -14.97 36.90
CA ALA A 16 -22.88 -15.54 35.87
C ALA A 16 -23.24 -15.07 34.46
N THR A 17 -24.54 -15.00 34.13
CA THR A 17 -25.01 -14.49 32.84
C THR A 17 -24.70 -13.01 32.66
N LEU A 18 -24.92 -12.18 33.68
CA LEU A 18 -24.60 -10.74 33.61
C LEU A 18 -23.10 -10.50 33.38
N VAL A 19 -22.25 -11.20 34.14
CA VAL A 19 -20.79 -11.13 33.98
C VAL A 19 -20.37 -11.62 32.59
N GLY A 20 -20.94 -12.74 32.13
CA GLY A 20 -20.68 -13.28 30.79
C GLY A 20 -21.04 -12.30 29.67
N MET A 21 -22.22 -11.67 29.74
CA MET A 21 -22.65 -10.67 28.76
C MET A 21 -21.71 -9.46 28.73
N GLN A 22 -21.32 -8.95 29.90
CA GLN A 22 -20.42 -7.80 29.98
C GLN A 22 -19.04 -8.14 29.41
N LEU A 23 -18.49 -9.31 29.75
CA LEU A 23 -17.17 -9.76 29.31
C LEU A 23 -17.13 -9.97 27.79
N ILE A 24 -18.17 -10.58 27.20
CA ILE A 24 -18.24 -10.81 25.75
C ILE A 24 -18.43 -9.49 25.00
N GLY A 25 -19.44 -8.69 25.37
CA GLY A 25 -19.83 -7.50 24.63
C GLY A 25 -18.78 -6.38 24.70
N THR A 26 -18.35 -6.03 25.90
CA THR A 26 -17.42 -4.90 26.10
C THR A 26 -15.96 -5.32 26.14
N GLY A 27 -15.66 -6.54 26.60
CA GLY A 27 -14.31 -7.06 26.63
C GLY A 27 -13.90 -7.59 25.25
N ILE A 28 -14.41 -8.77 24.89
CA ILE A 28 -13.89 -9.54 23.76
C ILE A 28 -14.19 -8.87 22.41
N ILE A 29 -15.45 -8.48 22.17
CA ILE A 29 -15.84 -7.91 20.86
C ILE A 29 -15.20 -6.54 20.64
N GLY A 30 -15.23 -5.66 21.64
CA GLY A 30 -14.59 -4.34 21.56
C GLY A 30 -13.10 -4.45 21.28
N GLN A 31 -12.37 -5.27 22.04
CA GLN A 31 -10.94 -5.49 21.84
C GLN A 31 -10.62 -6.07 20.46
N ALA A 32 -11.44 -7.01 19.96
CA ALA A 32 -11.24 -7.57 18.63
C ALA A 32 -11.42 -6.51 17.53
N GLN A 33 -12.45 -5.65 17.65
CA GLN A 33 -12.69 -4.55 16.72
C GLN A 33 -11.58 -3.50 16.77
N ASP A 34 -11.15 -3.10 17.96
CA ASP A 34 -10.06 -2.14 18.14
C ASP A 34 -8.74 -2.66 17.55
N LYS A 35 -8.46 -3.96 17.74
CA LYS A 35 -7.31 -4.61 17.13
C LYS A 35 -7.38 -4.57 15.60
N VAL A 36 -8.49 -4.97 15.01
CA VAL A 36 -8.68 -4.91 13.54
C VAL A 36 -8.52 -3.49 13.02
N LYS A 37 -9.11 -2.50 13.69
CA LYS A 37 -8.99 -1.09 13.31
C LYS A 37 -7.53 -0.61 13.39
N ASN A 38 -6.83 -0.97 14.46
CA ASN A 38 -5.42 -0.61 14.64
C ASN A 38 -4.53 -1.26 13.56
N ASP A 39 -4.75 -2.54 13.26
CA ASP A 39 -4.01 -3.27 12.24
C ASP A 39 -4.23 -2.66 10.84
N LEU A 40 -5.47 -2.31 10.49
CA LEU A 40 -5.79 -1.63 9.23
C LEU A 40 -5.20 -0.21 9.14
N ASN A 41 -5.25 0.55 10.24
CA ASN A 41 -4.64 1.88 10.29
C ASN A 41 -3.12 1.79 10.10
N SER A 42 -2.47 0.82 10.74
CA SER A 42 -1.04 0.59 10.61
C SER A 42 -0.66 0.18 9.18
N ALA A 43 -1.42 -0.73 8.57
CA ALA A 43 -1.23 -1.13 7.18
C ALA A 43 -1.39 0.05 6.21
N ARG A 44 -2.37 0.93 6.46
CA ARG A 44 -2.60 2.13 5.67
C ARG A 44 -1.44 3.11 5.76
N GLU A 45 -0.87 3.28 6.94
CA GLU A 45 0.27 4.19 7.13
C GLU A 45 1.53 3.67 6.41
N ILE A 46 1.82 2.36 6.53
CA ILE A 46 2.92 1.72 5.79
C ILE A 46 2.74 1.89 4.28
N TYR A 47 1.51 1.67 3.77
CA TYR A 47 1.24 1.85 2.34
C TYR A 47 1.42 3.30 1.88
N ARG A 48 1.05 4.26 2.73
CA ARG A 48 1.22 5.68 2.44
C ARG A 48 2.69 6.07 2.42
N GLU A 49 3.47 5.60 3.39
CA GLU A 49 4.92 5.81 3.44
C GLU A 49 5.59 5.27 2.19
N GLU A 50 5.24 4.05 1.75
CA GLU A 50 5.78 3.47 0.53
C GLU A 50 5.36 4.25 -0.73
N THR A 51 4.12 4.72 -0.78
CA THR A 51 3.64 5.56 -1.90
C THR A 51 4.40 6.89 -1.97
N ASP A 52 4.63 7.53 -0.82
CA ASP A 52 5.39 8.78 -0.74
C ASP A 52 6.88 8.54 -1.10
N ASN A 53 7.46 7.41 -0.70
CA ASN A 53 8.81 6.99 -1.10
C ASN A 53 8.94 6.82 -2.62
N ILE A 54 8.03 6.06 -3.26
CA ILE A 54 8.01 5.88 -4.71
C ILE A 54 7.88 7.23 -5.43
N LYS A 55 7.01 8.12 -4.93
CA LYS A 55 6.84 9.46 -5.47
C LYS A 55 8.15 10.28 -5.41
N ASP A 56 8.88 10.17 -4.31
CA ASP A 56 10.16 10.86 -4.15
C ASP A 56 11.23 10.31 -5.08
N ILE A 57 11.33 8.98 -5.23
CA ILE A 57 12.21 8.32 -6.20
C ILE A 57 11.93 8.81 -7.62
N VAL A 58 10.66 8.81 -8.03
CA VAL A 58 10.24 9.27 -9.37
C VAL A 58 10.58 10.75 -9.56
N ARG A 59 10.26 11.59 -8.57
CA ARG A 59 10.54 13.04 -8.60
C ARG A 59 12.03 13.33 -8.73
N PHE A 60 12.87 12.67 -7.93
CA PHE A 60 14.32 12.87 -8.00
C PHE A 60 14.91 12.31 -9.27
N THR A 61 14.42 11.17 -9.76
CA THR A 61 14.84 10.60 -11.04
C THR A 61 14.54 11.55 -12.19
N ALA A 62 13.33 12.12 -12.26
CA ALA A 62 12.91 13.06 -13.30
C ALA A 62 13.78 14.33 -13.36
N LEU A 63 14.44 14.70 -12.26
CA LEU A 63 15.32 15.87 -12.19
C LEU A 63 16.78 15.58 -12.56
N ARG A 64 17.16 14.31 -12.77
CA ARG A 64 18.55 13.95 -13.10
C ARG A 64 18.94 14.42 -14.51
N PHE A 65 20.11 15.02 -14.62
CA PHE A 65 20.62 15.58 -15.89
C PHE A 65 20.74 14.57 -17.03
N PHE A 66 21.03 13.30 -16.72
CA PHE A 66 21.19 12.26 -17.76
C PHE A 66 19.95 12.11 -18.64
N ILE A 67 18.75 12.36 -18.10
CA ILE A 67 17.50 12.26 -18.86
C ILE A 67 17.50 13.31 -19.97
N LYS A 68 17.82 14.56 -19.61
CA LYS A 68 17.87 15.66 -20.57
C LYS A 68 18.94 15.42 -21.64
N ASP A 69 20.16 15.06 -21.20
CA ASP A 69 21.30 14.90 -22.09
C ASP A 69 21.03 13.75 -23.09
N ALA A 70 20.57 12.60 -22.61
CA ALA A 70 20.30 11.45 -23.46
C ALA A 70 19.08 11.67 -24.39
N ILE A 71 18.08 12.46 -24.00
CA ILE A 71 17.00 12.87 -24.91
C ILE A 71 17.54 13.77 -26.03
N LEU A 72 18.40 14.75 -25.71
CA LEU A 72 18.99 15.64 -26.73
C LEU A 72 19.89 14.88 -27.71
N ASP A 73 20.64 13.90 -27.22
CA ASP A 73 21.53 13.07 -28.01
C ASP A 73 20.80 11.92 -28.75
N ASN A 74 19.49 11.75 -28.53
CA ASN A 74 18.69 10.60 -28.99
C ASN A 74 19.28 9.24 -28.56
N ASP A 75 19.94 9.20 -27.40
CA ASP A 75 20.60 8.02 -26.86
C ASP A 75 19.63 7.20 -25.98
N THR A 76 18.74 6.47 -26.65
CA THR A 76 17.74 5.61 -25.99
C THR A 76 18.36 4.44 -25.23
N GLU A 77 19.55 3.99 -25.66
CA GLU A 77 20.27 2.88 -25.00
C GLU A 77 20.78 3.32 -23.62
N ARG A 78 21.36 4.52 -23.53
CA ARG A 78 21.75 5.11 -22.24
C ARG A 78 20.55 5.35 -21.34
N LEU A 79 19.44 5.88 -21.86
CA LEU A 79 18.20 6.03 -21.08
C LEU A 79 17.71 4.69 -20.53
N GLN A 80 17.70 3.65 -21.35
CA GLN A 80 17.25 2.32 -20.97
C GLN A 80 18.12 1.70 -19.89
N LYS A 81 19.45 1.80 -20.01
CA LYS A 81 20.38 1.31 -19.02
C LYS A 81 20.22 2.03 -17.68
N GLU A 82 20.28 3.36 -17.67
CA GLU A 82 20.21 4.17 -16.45
C GLU A 82 18.86 3.99 -15.74
N LEU A 83 17.74 3.97 -16.48
CA LEU A 83 16.42 3.74 -15.89
C LEU A 83 16.23 2.31 -15.37
N ASP A 84 16.83 1.29 -15.99
CA ASP A 84 16.80 -0.08 -15.46
C ASP A 84 17.67 -0.24 -14.20
N GLU A 85 18.81 0.45 -14.13
CA GLU A 85 19.64 0.52 -12.92
C GLU A 85 18.86 1.18 -11.77
N ILE A 86 18.20 2.31 -12.01
CA ILE A 86 17.35 2.98 -11.00
C ILE A 86 16.20 2.06 -10.58
N ARG A 87 15.48 1.46 -11.54
CA ARG A 87 14.37 0.56 -11.24
C ARG A 87 14.81 -0.59 -10.32
N LYS A 88 15.98 -1.19 -10.57
CA LYS A 88 16.51 -2.28 -9.75
C LYS A 88 17.01 -1.79 -8.39
N ALA A 89 17.72 -0.67 -8.34
CA ALA A 89 18.27 -0.12 -7.10
C ALA A 89 17.17 0.29 -6.12
N GLU A 90 16.10 0.88 -6.63
CA GLU A 90 14.96 1.37 -5.86
C GLU A 90 13.83 0.32 -5.76
N SER A 91 14.07 -0.90 -6.24
CA SER A 91 13.11 -2.03 -6.22
C SER A 91 11.73 -1.73 -6.82
N LEU A 92 11.70 -0.86 -7.84
CA LEU A 92 10.47 -0.54 -8.55
C LEU A 92 10.04 -1.71 -9.45
N ASP A 93 8.74 -2.00 -9.47
CA ASP A 93 8.18 -3.00 -10.38
C ASP A 93 8.28 -2.55 -11.84
N VAL A 94 8.01 -1.27 -12.09
CA VAL A 94 8.03 -0.67 -13.42
C VAL A 94 8.57 0.76 -13.32
N LEU A 95 9.25 1.21 -14.37
CA LEU A 95 9.63 2.60 -14.55
C LEU A 95 9.62 2.93 -16.03
N THR A 96 8.75 3.86 -16.40
CA THR A 96 8.50 4.27 -17.79
C THR A 96 8.79 5.76 -17.94
N LEU A 97 9.56 6.10 -18.97
CA LEU A 97 9.77 7.48 -19.39
C LEU A 97 8.87 7.78 -20.59
N ALA A 98 7.97 8.74 -20.43
CA ALA A 98 7.09 9.23 -21.49
C ALA A 98 7.35 10.72 -21.76
N ASP A 99 6.99 11.17 -22.96
CA ASP A 99 7.05 12.58 -23.32
C ASP A 99 5.83 13.38 -22.80
N LYS A 100 5.79 14.66 -23.13
CA LYS A 100 4.73 15.59 -22.72
C LYS A 100 3.31 15.25 -23.21
N ILE A 101 3.15 14.39 -24.21
CA ILE A 101 1.86 13.94 -24.73
C ILE A 101 1.54 12.48 -24.34
N GLY A 102 2.35 11.89 -23.44
CA GLY A 102 2.19 10.52 -22.96
C GLY A 102 2.76 9.47 -23.91
N GLN A 103 3.55 9.87 -24.90
CA GLN A 103 4.22 8.94 -25.81
C GLN A 103 5.40 8.27 -25.08
N VAL A 104 5.39 6.93 -24.99
CA VAL A 104 6.45 6.21 -24.27
C VAL A 104 7.76 6.23 -25.06
N ILE A 105 8.81 6.77 -24.44
CA ILE A 105 10.18 6.83 -24.97
C ILE A 105 10.92 5.54 -24.60
N VAL A 106 10.91 5.18 -23.31
CA VAL A 106 11.61 3.99 -22.79
C VAL A 106 10.81 3.34 -21.66
N ARG A 107 10.76 1.99 -21.67
CA ARG A 107 10.37 1.17 -20.53
C ARG A 107 11.57 0.40 -20.02
N SER A 108 11.90 0.55 -18.74
CA SER A 108 13.03 -0.17 -18.13
C SER A 108 12.80 -1.69 -18.07
N ARG A 109 11.59 -2.14 -17.69
CA ARG A 109 11.27 -3.57 -17.53
C ARG A 109 10.99 -4.30 -18.84
N ASN A 110 10.44 -3.62 -19.85
CA ASN A 110 10.16 -4.22 -21.16
C ASN A 110 10.61 -3.28 -22.29
N PRO A 111 11.92 -3.13 -22.54
CA PRO A 111 12.44 -2.14 -23.47
C PRO A 111 12.01 -2.30 -24.92
N SER A 112 11.63 -3.51 -25.34
CA SER A 112 11.19 -3.80 -26.70
C SER A 112 9.81 -3.20 -27.04
N VAL A 113 9.06 -2.75 -26.03
CA VAL A 113 7.76 -2.10 -26.20
C VAL A 113 7.92 -0.62 -25.88
N SER A 114 7.92 0.21 -26.93
CA SER A 114 7.99 1.68 -26.87
C SER A 114 7.22 2.28 -28.05
N GLY A 115 6.95 3.59 -28.03
CA GLY A 115 6.23 4.25 -29.12
C GLY A 115 4.70 4.11 -29.09
N ASP A 116 4.12 3.57 -28.03
CA ASP A 116 2.68 3.66 -27.72
C ASP A 116 2.35 4.81 -26.75
N ASN A 117 1.09 5.26 -26.78
CA ASN A 117 0.61 6.40 -25.99
C ASN A 117 -0.12 5.91 -24.73
N GLN A 118 0.27 6.43 -23.56
CA GLN A 118 -0.33 6.10 -22.26
C GLN A 118 -1.14 7.25 -21.63
N ALA A 119 -1.42 8.34 -22.36
CA ALA A 119 -2.12 9.51 -21.81
C ALA A 119 -3.56 9.26 -21.36
N HIS A 120 -4.18 8.17 -21.83
CA HIS A 120 -5.57 7.79 -21.50
C HIS A 120 -5.66 6.42 -20.81
N ASP A 121 -4.53 5.88 -20.35
CA ASP A 121 -4.52 4.63 -19.61
C ASP A 121 -4.82 4.93 -18.13
N GLU A 122 -6.00 4.54 -17.64
CA GLU A 122 -6.42 4.78 -16.24
C GLU A 122 -5.54 4.05 -15.22
N MET A 123 -4.74 3.08 -15.67
CA MET A 123 -3.89 2.24 -14.83
C MET A 123 -2.41 2.70 -14.82
N VAL A 124 -2.08 3.82 -15.47
CA VAL A 124 -0.71 4.37 -15.61
C VAL A 124 -0.64 5.81 -15.10
#